data_AF-A0AA37HW60-F1
#
_entry.id   AF-A0AA37HW60-F1
#
_cell.length_a   1.000
_cell.length_b   1.000
_cell.length_c   1.000
_cell.angle_alpha   90.00
_cell.angle_beta   90.00
_cell.angle_gamma   90.00
#
_symmetry.space_group_name_H-M   'P 1'
#
loop_
_entity.id
_entity.type
_entity.pdbx_description
1 polymer ?
#
loop_
_entity_poly.entity_id
_entity_poly.type
_entity_poly.pdbx_seq_one_letter_code
_entity_poly.pdbx_strand_id
1 'polypeptide(L)'
;MATKVKIKTTKGEIIVRLYDETPKHRDNFIKLVNEGYFDGTLFHRVIKDFMIQGGDPESKNAPLNKMLGTGGPGYTIPAEFVYPKFFHKRGALSAARLGDEVNPEKASSGSQFYIVWGKVYKASELKQLQKQMEMQQEQNIFDQLAREHREEILEFRRNRDRVGLQNLQNQLIDETKQKSREKGKPVFTQEQIDAYTTLGGTPFLDNQYTVFGEVEEGLDIVEEIQSCETLRGDRPKENISMTVEVI
;
A
#
# COMPACT_ATOMS: atom_id res chain seq x y z
N MET A 1 -3.18 -0.91 26.77
CA MET A 1 -2.05 -0.08 26.31
C MET A 1 -1.85 -0.37 24.84
N ALA A 2 -1.48 0.62 24.02
CA ALA A 2 -1.20 0.36 22.61
C ALA A 2 0.06 -0.53 22.50
N THR A 3 -0.01 -1.57 21.66
CA THR A 3 1.14 -2.48 21.49
C THR A 3 2.21 -1.79 20.63
N LYS A 4 3.45 -1.84 21.09
CA LYS A 4 4.59 -1.27 20.37
C LYS A 4 5.59 -2.36 20.00
N VAL A 5 6.31 -2.12 18.92
CA VAL A 5 7.44 -2.94 18.49
C VAL A 5 8.63 -2.04 18.24
N LYS A 6 9.81 -2.53 18.58
CA LYS A 6 11.07 -1.89 18.26
C LYS A 6 11.76 -2.65 17.14
N ILE A 7 12.06 -1.96 16.06
CA ILE A 7 12.85 -2.46 14.94
C ILE A 7 14.27 -1.92 15.14
N LYS A 8 15.19 -2.78 15.59
CA LYS A 8 16.61 -2.43 15.69
C LYS A 8 17.28 -2.73 14.35
N THR A 9 17.98 -1.75 13.78
CA THR A 9 18.69 -1.88 12.51
C THR A 9 20.17 -1.57 12.67
N THR A 10 20.96 -1.81 11.63
CA THR A 10 22.36 -1.34 11.57
C THR A 10 22.50 0.19 11.53
N LYS A 11 21.41 0.92 11.33
CA LYS A 11 21.36 2.40 11.28
C LYS A 11 20.83 3.05 12.54
N GLY A 12 20.11 2.30 13.38
CA GLY A 12 19.48 2.81 14.58
C GLY A 12 18.19 2.06 14.91
N GLU A 13 17.48 2.56 15.92
CA GLU A 13 16.22 1.97 16.40
C GLU A 13 15.02 2.76 15.87
N ILE A 14 13.96 2.04 15.50
CA ILE A 14 12.67 2.62 15.10
C ILE A 14 11.62 2.02 16.03
N ILE A 15 10.85 2.86 16.71
CA ILE A 15 9.72 2.43 17.54
C ILE A 15 8.44 2.64 16.76
N VAL A 16 7.66 1.57 16.62
CA VAL A 16 6.40 1.57 15.88
C VAL A 16 5.26 1.18 16.81
N ARG A 17 4.19 1.98 16.81
CA ARG A 17 2.93 1.63 17.44
C ARG A 17 2.05 0.88 16.46
N LEU A 18 1.48 -0.24 16.89
CA LEU A 18 0.52 -1.01 16.11
C LEU A 18 -0.92 -0.56 16.42
N TYR A 19 -1.81 -0.65 15.43
CA TYR A 19 -3.20 -0.24 15.54
C TYR A 19 -4.12 -1.40 15.95
N ASP A 20 -5.10 -1.11 16.80
CA ASP A 20 -6.06 -2.11 17.31
C ASP A 20 -7.18 -2.40 16.31
N GLU A 21 -7.44 -1.49 15.38
CA GLU A 21 -8.47 -1.59 14.34
C GLU A 21 -8.04 -2.47 13.16
N THR A 22 -6.79 -2.93 13.15
CA THR A 22 -6.25 -3.91 12.20
C THR A 22 -5.77 -5.16 12.95
N PRO A 23 -6.66 -5.89 13.64
CA PRO A 23 -6.27 -6.97 14.54
C PRO A 23 -5.57 -8.12 13.83
N LYS A 24 -5.96 -8.48 12.59
CA LYS A 24 -5.30 -9.59 11.87
C LYS A 24 -3.84 -9.25 11.57
N HIS A 25 -3.57 -8.02 11.12
CA HIS A 25 -2.21 -7.59 10.85
C HIS A 25 -1.39 -7.40 12.13
N ARG A 26 -1.97 -6.74 13.14
CA ARG A 26 -1.33 -6.53 14.45
C ARG A 26 -0.93 -7.86 15.08
N ASP A 27 -1.88 -8.78 15.22
CA ASP A 27 -1.68 -10.04 15.94
C ASP A 27 -0.72 -10.95 15.18
N ASN A 28 -0.79 -10.97 13.84
CA ASN A 28 0.18 -11.68 13.02
C ASN A 28 1.59 -11.09 13.13
N PHE A 29 1.72 -9.75 13.11
CA PHE A 29 3.02 -9.11 13.24
C PHE A 29 3.65 -9.44 14.60
N ILE A 30 2.89 -9.33 15.69
CA ILE A 30 3.32 -9.72 17.05
C ILE A 30 3.73 -11.18 17.11
N LYS A 31 2.94 -12.09 16.52
CA LYS A 31 3.28 -13.52 16.44
C LYS A 31 4.64 -13.71 15.77
N LEU A 32 4.85 -13.15 14.58
CA LEU A 32 6.10 -13.28 13.84
C LEU A 32 7.30 -12.66 14.58
N VAL A 33 7.09 -11.55 15.29
CA VAL A 33 8.10 -10.95 16.17
C VAL A 33 8.50 -11.92 17.29
N ASN A 34 7.52 -12.48 18.00
CA ASN A 34 7.77 -13.43 19.09
C ASN A 34 8.42 -14.74 18.63
N GLU A 35 8.23 -15.12 17.37
CA GLU A 35 8.88 -16.28 16.74
C GLU A 35 10.31 -15.98 16.24
N GLY A 36 10.81 -14.75 16.38
CA GLY A 36 12.12 -14.33 15.85
C GLY A 36 12.15 -14.30 14.31
N TYR A 37 10.98 -14.25 13.66
CA TYR A 37 10.86 -14.36 12.20
C TYR A 37 11.66 -13.28 11.47
N PHE A 38 11.63 -12.05 11.99
CA PHE A 38 12.29 -10.90 11.39
C PHE A 38 13.80 -10.83 11.65
N ASP A 39 14.35 -11.67 12.53
CA ASP A 39 15.75 -11.59 12.91
C ASP A 39 16.66 -11.91 11.72
N GLY A 40 17.51 -10.94 11.39
CA GLY A 40 18.42 -10.97 10.25
C GLY A 40 17.76 -10.68 8.90
N THR A 41 16.44 -10.42 8.85
CA THR A 41 15.82 -9.95 7.61
C THR A 41 16.29 -8.54 7.29
N LEU A 42 16.20 -8.14 6.03
CA LEU A 42 16.71 -6.87 5.54
C LEU A 42 15.58 -5.93 5.14
N PHE A 43 15.82 -4.63 5.26
CA PHE A 43 15.20 -3.67 4.36
C PHE A 43 15.78 -3.90 2.96
N HIS A 44 15.08 -4.70 2.16
CA HIS A 44 15.59 -5.24 0.91
C HIS A 44 15.23 -4.37 -0.30
N ARG A 45 14.29 -3.44 -0.14
CA ARG A 45 13.87 -2.51 -1.19
C ARG A 45 13.63 -1.12 -0.60
N VAL A 46 14.33 -0.13 -1.11
CA VAL A 46 14.33 1.26 -0.63
C VAL A 46 14.18 2.20 -1.81
N ILE A 47 13.10 2.98 -1.80
CA ILE A 47 12.84 3.96 -2.86
C ILE A 47 12.75 5.34 -2.23
N LYS A 48 13.70 6.19 -2.60
CA LYS A 48 13.75 7.59 -2.18
C LYS A 48 12.43 8.30 -2.48
N ASP A 49 11.96 9.11 -1.53
CA ASP A 49 10.69 9.85 -1.61
C ASP A 49 9.44 8.94 -1.72
N PHE A 50 9.57 7.65 -1.39
CA PHE A 50 8.47 6.69 -1.40
C PHE A 50 8.39 5.85 -0.12
N MET A 51 9.22 4.81 0.05
CA MET A 51 9.12 3.88 1.18
C MET A 51 10.37 3.03 1.37
N ILE A 52 10.47 2.42 2.56
CA ILE A 52 11.45 1.38 2.90
C ILE A 52 10.71 0.08 3.19
N GLN A 53 11.05 -1.01 2.48
CA GLN A 53 10.33 -2.30 2.55
C GLN A 53 11.22 -3.41 3.11
N GLY A 54 10.64 -4.19 4.03
CA GLY A 54 11.29 -5.27 4.76
C GLY A 54 10.36 -6.48 4.96
N GLY A 55 10.79 -7.42 5.82
CA GLY A 55 9.98 -8.57 6.21
C GLY A 55 9.99 -9.77 5.26
N ASP A 56 10.90 -9.79 4.27
CA ASP A 56 11.12 -10.98 3.43
C ASP A 56 12.09 -11.96 4.14
N PRO A 57 11.66 -13.18 4.50
CA PRO A 57 12.53 -14.17 5.14
C PRO A 57 13.72 -14.59 4.27
N GLU A 58 13.58 -14.51 2.94
CA GLU A 58 14.61 -14.89 1.98
C GLU A 58 15.76 -13.88 1.90
N SER A 59 15.59 -12.71 2.52
CA SER A 59 16.60 -11.66 2.60
C SER A 59 17.70 -11.97 3.62
N LYS A 60 17.48 -12.91 4.55
CA LYS A 60 18.46 -13.31 5.56
C LYS A 60 19.74 -13.79 4.88
N ASN A 61 20.86 -13.09 5.14
CA ASN A 61 22.17 -13.35 4.53
C ASN A 61 22.16 -13.40 2.99
N ALA A 62 21.17 -12.76 2.35
CA ALA A 62 21.05 -12.79 0.90
C ALA A 62 22.22 -12.05 0.22
N PRO A 63 22.82 -12.62 -0.85
CA PRO A 63 23.83 -11.90 -1.62
C PRO A 63 23.19 -10.70 -2.33
N LEU A 64 23.98 -9.67 -2.61
CA LEU A 64 23.49 -8.39 -3.19
C LEU A 64 22.78 -8.55 -4.55
N ASN A 65 23.05 -9.62 -5.29
CA ASN A 65 22.44 -9.90 -6.58
C ASN A 65 21.18 -10.79 -6.50
N LYS A 66 20.79 -11.26 -5.31
CA LYS A 66 19.55 -12.04 -5.15
C LYS A 66 18.34 -11.13 -5.31
N MET A 67 17.40 -11.54 -6.16
CA MET A 67 16.09 -10.92 -6.24
C MET A 67 15.27 -11.28 -4.98
N LEU A 68 14.71 -10.26 -4.34
CA LEU A 68 13.93 -10.36 -3.10
C LEU A 68 12.57 -9.68 -3.29
N GLY A 69 11.67 -9.86 -2.31
CA GLY A 69 10.32 -9.32 -2.31
C GLY A 69 9.24 -10.35 -2.65
N THR A 70 9.61 -11.61 -2.90
CA THR A 70 8.67 -12.71 -3.19
C THR A 70 8.51 -13.71 -2.05
N GLY A 71 9.37 -13.65 -1.03
CA GLY A 71 9.28 -14.56 0.12
C GLY A 71 8.18 -14.18 1.10
N GLY A 72 7.86 -15.10 2.00
CA GLY A 72 6.88 -14.92 3.06
C GLY A 72 6.64 -16.21 3.84
N PRO A 73 5.70 -16.21 4.81
CA PRO A 73 5.47 -17.36 5.69
C PRO A 73 4.55 -18.43 5.08
N GLY A 74 4.25 -18.34 3.78
CA GLY A 74 3.38 -19.29 3.07
C GLY A 74 1.89 -18.98 3.14
N TYR A 75 1.50 -17.80 3.64
CA TYR A 75 0.11 -17.35 3.71
C TYR A 75 -0.01 -15.84 3.48
N THR A 76 -1.23 -15.40 3.20
CA THR A 76 -1.63 -14.00 3.09
C THR A 76 -2.61 -13.62 4.20
N ILE A 77 -2.81 -12.32 4.41
CA ILE A 77 -3.74 -11.77 5.40
C ILE A 77 -4.83 -11.01 4.64
N PRO A 78 -6.13 -11.27 4.89
CA PRO A 78 -7.20 -10.48 4.28
C PRO A 78 -7.03 -8.98 4.57
N ALA A 79 -7.32 -8.13 3.58
CA ALA A 79 -7.20 -6.69 3.72
C ALA A 79 -8.03 -6.14 4.90
N GLU A 80 -7.43 -5.25 5.68
CA GLU A 80 -8.06 -4.49 6.76
C GLU A 80 -7.93 -2.99 6.44
N PHE A 81 -8.74 -2.49 5.51
CA PHE A 81 -8.72 -1.07 5.13
C PHE A 81 -9.59 -0.26 6.09
N VAL A 82 -8.96 0.52 6.98
CA VAL A 82 -9.64 1.42 7.92
C VAL A 82 -9.58 2.85 7.38
N TYR A 83 -10.16 3.08 6.21
CA TYR A 83 -10.14 4.38 5.52
C TYR A 83 -11.40 5.20 5.82
N PRO A 84 -11.32 6.53 6.05
CA PRO A 84 -10.14 7.41 5.91
C PRO A 84 -9.29 7.54 7.17
N LYS A 85 -9.58 6.80 8.24
CA LYS A 85 -8.90 6.93 9.55
C LYS A 85 -7.40 6.66 9.45
N PHE A 86 -7.01 5.60 8.76
CA PHE A 86 -5.61 5.28 8.50
C PHE A 86 -5.31 5.43 7.01
N PHE A 87 -4.22 6.12 6.74
CA PHE A 87 -3.80 6.53 5.42
C PHE A 87 -2.27 6.66 5.38
N HIS A 88 -1.70 6.77 4.18
CA HIS A 88 -0.26 6.60 3.98
C HIS A 88 0.52 7.90 4.17
N LYS A 89 0.39 8.52 5.34
CA LYS A 89 1.29 9.60 5.79
C LYS A 89 2.71 9.08 6.02
N ARG A 90 3.70 9.97 5.98
CA ARG A 90 5.07 9.67 6.39
C ARG A 90 5.09 9.01 7.78
N GLY A 91 5.84 7.92 7.91
CA GLY A 91 5.92 7.10 9.13
C GLY A 91 4.86 6.01 9.23
N ALA A 92 3.87 5.93 8.34
CA ALA A 92 2.86 4.86 8.37
C ALA A 92 3.51 3.48 8.11
N LEU A 93 3.24 2.51 8.97
CA LEU A 93 3.60 1.10 8.79
C LEU A 93 2.46 0.38 8.04
N SER A 94 2.78 -0.17 6.87
CA SER A 94 1.79 -0.72 5.95
C SER A 94 2.21 -2.08 5.41
N ALA A 95 1.26 -2.94 5.08
CA ALA A 95 1.53 -4.27 4.57
C ALA A 95 1.75 -4.29 3.06
N ALA A 96 2.77 -4.99 2.59
CA ALA A 96 3.01 -5.19 1.16
C ALA A 96 2.01 -6.22 0.59
N ARG A 97 1.75 -6.19 -0.73
CA ARG A 97 0.93 -7.19 -1.43
C ARG A 97 1.30 -7.29 -2.91
N LEU A 98 0.87 -8.38 -3.53
CA LEU A 98 0.90 -8.51 -4.99
C LEU A 98 -0.11 -7.56 -5.65
N GLY A 99 0.13 -7.24 -6.92
CA GLY A 99 -0.75 -6.37 -7.72
C GLY A 99 -2.11 -6.99 -8.02
N ASP A 100 -3.09 -6.13 -8.32
CA ASP A 100 -4.51 -6.47 -8.42
C ASP A 100 -4.82 -7.56 -9.47
N GLU A 101 -4.03 -7.66 -10.54
CA GLU A 101 -4.21 -8.69 -11.58
C GLU A 101 -4.05 -10.11 -11.06
N VAL A 102 -3.14 -10.30 -10.09
CA VAL A 102 -2.86 -11.61 -9.46
C VAL A 102 -3.57 -11.72 -8.10
N ASN A 103 -3.82 -10.59 -7.45
CA ASN A 103 -4.40 -10.51 -6.11
C ASN A 103 -5.58 -9.50 -6.08
N PRO A 104 -6.72 -9.85 -6.71
CA PRO A 104 -7.87 -8.95 -6.81
C PRO A 104 -8.53 -8.65 -5.46
N GLU A 105 -8.40 -9.57 -4.50
CA GLU A 105 -8.88 -9.40 -3.11
C GLU A 105 -7.96 -8.51 -2.27
N LYS A 106 -6.81 -8.11 -2.82
CA LYS A 106 -5.83 -7.24 -2.18
C LYS A 106 -5.32 -7.77 -0.85
N ALA A 107 -5.28 -9.10 -0.70
CA ALA A 107 -4.73 -9.73 0.49
C ALA A 107 -3.26 -9.35 0.68
N SER A 108 -2.89 -9.00 1.90
CA SER A 108 -1.54 -8.62 2.28
C SER A 108 -0.60 -9.82 2.31
N SER A 109 0.69 -9.59 2.07
CA SER A 109 1.75 -10.52 2.43
C SER A 109 1.66 -10.86 3.91
N GLY A 110 1.94 -12.13 4.26
CA GLY A 110 1.93 -12.58 5.64
C GLY A 110 3.04 -11.96 6.50
N SER A 111 4.12 -11.43 5.92
CA SER A 111 5.25 -10.88 6.70
C SER A 111 5.84 -9.59 6.15
N GLN A 112 5.71 -9.33 4.85
CA GLN A 112 6.35 -8.17 4.24
C GLN A 112 5.58 -6.89 4.56
N PHE A 113 6.33 -5.87 4.95
CA PHE A 113 5.81 -4.55 5.31
C PHE A 113 6.68 -3.45 4.72
N TYR A 114 6.16 -2.23 4.70
CA TYR A 114 6.92 -1.04 4.40
C TYR A 114 6.59 0.09 5.37
N ILE A 115 7.57 0.96 5.61
CA ILE A 115 7.38 2.24 6.29
C ILE A 115 7.35 3.33 5.22
N VAL A 116 6.29 4.13 5.22
CA VAL A 116 6.09 5.20 4.26
C VAL A 116 7.05 6.35 4.56
N TRP A 117 7.73 6.83 3.53
CA TRP A 117 8.42 8.13 3.57
C TRP A 117 7.63 9.18 2.78
N GLY A 118 7.41 8.91 1.50
CA GLY A 118 6.66 9.78 0.61
C GLY A 118 7.28 11.17 0.41
N LYS A 119 6.52 12.03 -0.27
CA LYS A 119 6.87 13.44 -0.49
C LYS A 119 5.81 14.38 0.07
N VAL A 120 6.19 15.64 0.27
CA VAL A 120 5.25 16.73 0.56
C VAL A 120 4.57 17.18 -0.74
N TYR A 121 3.27 17.41 -0.68
CA TYR A 121 2.46 17.85 -1.81
C TYR A 121 2.03 19.31 -1.65
N LYS A 122 2.02 20.05 -2.75
CA LYS A 122 1.33 21.34 -2.81
C LYS A 122 -0.17 21.12 -2.81
N ALA A 123 -0.92 22.08 -2.28
CA ALA A 123 -2.38 22.05 -2.33
C ALA A 123 -2.93 21.89 -3.77
N SER A 124 -2.25 22.45 -4.78
CA SER A 124 -2.60 22.25 -6.19
C SER A 124 -2.39 20.82 -6.68
N GLU A 125 -1.34 20.14 -6.21
CA GLU A 125 -1.09 18.73 -6.54
C GLU A 125 -2.15 17.84 -5.91
N LEU A 126 -2.54 18.09 -4.65
CA LEU A 126 -3.62 17.33 -4.01
C LEU A 126 -4.96 17.50 -4.72
N LYS A 127 -5.29 18.72 -5.18
CA LYS A 127 -6.48 18.96 -6.02
C LYS A 127 -6.43 18.19 -7.34
N GLN A 128 -5.27 18.11 -7.97
CA GLN A 128 -5.09 17.33 -9.21
C GLN A 128 -5.24 15.82 -8.94
N LEU A 129 -4.66 15.31 -7.86
CA LEU A 129 -4.82 13.92 -7.43
C LEU A 129 -6.29 13.60 -7.16
N GLN A 130 -7.00 14.48 -6.46
CA GLN A 130 -8.43 14.29 -6.21
C GLN A 130 -9.25 14.20 -7.50
N LYS A 131 -8.92 15.01 -8.51
CA LYS A 131 -9.53 14.92 -9.85
C LYS A 131 -9.19 13.59 -10.55
N GLN A 132 -7.97 13.09 -10.40
CA GLN A 132 -7.58 11.78 -10.90
C GLN A 132 -8.32 10.65 -10.19
N MET A 133 -8.51 10.74 -8.87
CA MET A 133 -9.32 9.79 -8.10
C MET A 133 -10.78 9.79 -8.56
N GLU A 134 -11.34 10.96 -8.86
CA GLU A 134 -12.70 11.08 -9.42
C GLU A 134 -12.80 10.37 -10.77
N MET A 135 -11.87 10.62 -11.69
CA MET A 135 -11.83 9.94 -12.99
C MET A 135 -11.62 8.42 -12.85
N GLN A 136 -10.75 7.99 -11.94
CA GLN A 136 -10.51 6.57 -11.69
C GLN A 136 -11.73 5.89 -11.08
N GLN A 137 -12.47 6.57 -10.19
CA GLN A 137 -13.72 6.06 -9.64
C GLN A 137 -14.74 5.83 -10.74
N GLU A 138 -14.91 6.79 -11.66
CA GLU A 138 -15.81 6.66 -12.80
C GLU A 138 -15.39 5.51 -13.71
N GLN A 139 -14.10 5.42 -14.04
CA GLN A 139 -13.57 4.31 -14.85
C GLN A 139 -13.81 2.95 -14.18
N ASN A 140 -13.57 2.83 -12.87
CA ASN A 140 -13.77 1.58 -12.15
C ASN A 140 -15.24 1.16 -12.12
N ILE A 141 -16.17 2.11 -11.98
CA ILE A 141 -17.62 1.84 -12.06
C ILE A 141 -17.96 1.34 -13.47
N PHE A 142 -17.48 2.03 -14.51
CA PHE A 142 -17.70 1.63 -15.89
C PHE A 142 -17.15 0.23 -16.18
N ASP A 143 -15.92 -0.07 -15.74
CA ASP A 143 -15.28 -1.39 -15.93
C ASP A 143 -15.99 -2.51 -15.17
N GLN A 144 -16.56 -2.21 -14.00
CA GLN A 144 -17.41 -3.15 -13.28
C GLN A 144 -18.69 -3.43 -14.06
N LEU A 145 -19.41 -2.39 -14.49
CA LEU A 145 -20.62 -2.53 -15.30
C LEU A 145 -20.35 -3.30 -16.60
N ALA A 146 -19.26 -2.98 -17.29
CA ALA A 146 -18.86 -3.68 -18.50
C ALA A 146 -18.56 -5.17 -18.26
N ARG A 147 -18.01 -5.52 -17.09
CA ARG A 147 -17.81 -6.93 -16.68
C ARG A 147 -19.14 -7.63 -16.39
N GLU A 148 -20.08 -6.94 -15.73
CA GLU A 148 -21.43 -7.45 -15.48
C GLU A 148 -22.20 -7.70 -16.80
N HIS A 149 -21.98 -6.87 -17.81
CA HIS A 149 -22.55 -7.00 -19.17
C HIS A 149 -21.66 -7.75 -20.18
N ARG A 150 -20.64 -8.50 -19.71
CA ARG A 150 -19.64 -9.12 -20.59
C ARG A 150 -20.25 -10.02 -21.67
N GLU A 151 -21.24 -10.83 -21.32
CA GLU A 151 -21.85 -11.77 -22.27
C GLU A 151 -22.64 -11.07 -23.39
N GLU A 152 -23.36 -10.01 -23.05
CA GLU A 152 -24.08 -9.16 -24.00
C GLU A 152 -23.10 -8.43 -24.95
N ILE A 153 -22.01 -7.89 -24.40
CA ILE A 153 -20.93 -7.28 -25.20
C ILE A 153 -20.35 -8.30 -26.19
N LEU A 154 -20.09 -9.54 -25.74
CA LEU A 154 -19.56 -10.60 -26.61
C LEU A 154 -20.58 -11.01 -27.67
N GLU A 155 -21.87 -11.03 -27.35
CA GLU A 155 -22.94 -11.34 -28.30
C GLU A 155 -23.03 -10.30 -29.42
N PHE A 156 -23.09 -9.00 -29.10
CA PHE A 156 -23.11 -7.96 -30.12
C PHE A 156 -21.85 -8.00 -30.99
N ARG A 157 -20.68 -8.28 -30.40
CA ARG A 157 -19.42 -8.45 -31.16
C ARG A 157 -19.48 -9.63 -32.12
N ARG A 158 -20.01 -10.79 -31.69
CA ARG A 158 -20.20 -11.97 -32.55
C ARG A 158 -21.15 -11.67 -33.71
N ASN A 159 -22.23 -10.95 -33.44
CA ASN A 159 -23.25 -10.59 -34.43
C ASN A 159 -22.85 -9.37 -35.30
N ARG A 160 -21.68 -8.75 -35.05
CA ARG A 160 -21.24 -7.50 -35.67
C ARG A 160 -22.24 -6.36 -35.51
N ASP A 161 -23.04 -6.40 -34.44
CA ASP A 161 -24.06 -5.40 -34.15
C ASP A 161 -23.41 -4.15 -33.53
N ARG A 162 -23.06 -3.19 -34.40
CA ARG A 162 -22.48 -1.91 -33.98
C ARG A 162 -23.48 -1.01 -33.27
N VAL A 163 -24.77 -1.12 -33.60
CA VAL A 163 -25.81 -0.27 -33.01
C VAL A 163 -26.11 -0.73 -31.59
N GLY A 164 -26.24 -2.05 -31.37
CA GLY A 164 -26.36 -2.65 -30.05
C GLY A 164 -25.19 -2.29 -29.15
N LEU A 165 -23.94 -2.42 -29.64
CA LEU A 165 -22.75 -2.02 -28.88
C LEU A 165 -22.75 -0.54 -28.49
N GLN A 166 -23.15 0.35 -29.40
CA GLN A 166 -23.20 1.78 -29.11
C GLN A 166 -24.30 2.12 -28.09
N ASN A 167 -25.47 1.49 -28.20
CA ASN A 167 -26.58 1.68 -27.26
C ASN A 167 -26.22 1.20 -25.87
N LEU A 168 -25.64 -0.01 -25.76
CA LEU A 168 -25.15 -0.55 -24.49
C LEU A 168 -24.07 0.37 -23.90
N GLN A 169 -23.10 0.82 -24.70
CA GLN A 169 -22.07 1.75 -24.23
C GLN A 169 -22.68 3.04 -23.67
N ASN A 170 -23.66 3.64 -24.34
CA ASN A 170 -24.34 4.85 -23.86
C ASN A 170 -25.08 4.60 -22.54
N GLN A 171 -25.78 3.46 -22.44
CA GLN A 171 -26.43 3.05 -21.19
C GLN A 171 -25.42 2.91 -20.04
N LEU A 172 -24.30 2.22 -20.28
CA LEU A 172 -23.27 2.04 -19.25
C LEU A 172 -22.64 3.38 -18.84
N ILE A 173 -22.47 4.32 -19.76
CA ILE A 173 -21.99 5.69 -19.45
C ILE A 173 -22.97 6.42 -18.54
N ASP A 174 -24.27 6.36 -18.81
CA ASP A 174 -25.27 7.06 -18.01
C ASP A 174 -25.46 6.42 -16.63
N GLU A 175 -25.43 5.08 -16.56
CA GLU A 175 -25.41 4.36 -15.27
C GLU A 175 -24.13 4.67 -14.48
N THR A 176 -22.98 4.78 -15.14
CA THR A 176 -21.72 5.19 -14.50
C THR A 176 -21.85 6.58 -13.86
N LYS A 177 -22.42 7.56 -14.58
CA LYS A 177 -22.64 8.90 -14.03
C LYS A 177 -23.60 8.89 -12.85
N GLN A 178 -24.66 8.08 -12.91
CA GLN A 178 -25.61 7.94 -11.80
C GLN A 178 -24.92 7.35 -10.56
N LYS A 179 -24.24 6.20 -10.71
CA LYS A 179 -23.51 5.55 -9.61
C LYS A 179 -22.40 6.44 -9.05
N SER A 180 -21.70 7.19 -9.90
CA SER A 180 -20.68 8.16 -9.48
C SER A 180 -21.28 9.28 -8.61
N ARG A 181 -22.47 9.80 -8.98
CA ARG A 181 -23.18 10.81 -8.17
C ARG A 181 -23.67 10.26 -6.83
N GLU A 182 -24.25 9.06 -6.82
CA GLU A 182 -24.74 8.40 -5.60
C GLU A 182 -23.60 8.10 -4.62
N LYS A 183 -22.45 7.66 -5.14
CA LYS A 183 -21.24 7.37 -4.34
C LYS A 183 -20.57 8.63 -3.79
N GLY A 184 -20.78 9.78 -4.45
CA GLY A 184 -20.11 11.02 -4.12
C GLY A 184 -18.68 11.09 -4.64
N LYS A 185 -18.10 12.30 -4.62
CA LYS A 185 -16.74 12.53 -5.07
C LYS A 185 -15.74 12.07 -4.00
N PRO A 186 -14.62 11.44 -4.37
CA PRO A 186 -13.52 11.25 -3.44
C PRO A 186 -12.98 12.62 -3.00
N VAL A 187 -12.78 12.80 -1.70
CA VAL A 187 -12.22 14.01 -1.10
C VAL A 187 -11.25 13.60 0.00
N PHE A 188 -10.11 14.29 0.08
CA PHE A 188 -9.21 14.15 1.22
C PHE A 188 -9.82 14.81 2.45
N THR A 189 -9.72 14.17 3.61
CA THR A 189 -10.06 14.79 4.89
C THR A 189 -9.09 15.94 5.19
N GLN A 190 -9.46 16.84 6.10
CA GLN A 190 -8.55 17.91 6.53
C GLN A 190 -7.25 17.34 7.12
N GLU A 191 -7.34 16.25 7.89
CA GLU A 191 -6.18 15.55 8.44
C GLU A 191 -5.25 15.01 7.35
N GLN A 192 -5.80 14.42 6.29
CA GLN A 192 -5.00 13.96 5.14
C GLN A 192 -4.34 15.14 4.43
N ILE A 193 -5.06 16.25 4.22
CA ILE A 193 -4.50 17.45 3.59
C ILE A 193 -3.35 18.00 4.42
N ASP A 194 -3.54 18.16 5.73
CA ASP A 194 -2.52 18.69 6.63
C ASP A 194 -1.30 17.77 6.64
N ALA A 195 -1.49 16.46 6.79
CA ALA A 195 -0.40 15.49 6.77
C ALA A 195 0.37 15.52 5.43
N TYR A 196 -0.31 15.48 4.28
CA TYR A 196 0.35 15.44 2.97
C TYR A 196 1.01 16.75 2.56
N THR A 197 0.55 17.89 3.08
CA THR A 197 1.13 19.21 2.80
C THR A 197 2.25 19.61 3.77
N THR A 198 2.36 18.95 4.92
CA THR A 198 3.38 19.28 5.95
C THR A 198 4.42 18.17 6.10
N LEU A 199 3.98 16.96 6.45
CA LEU A 199 4.84 15.80 6.69
C LEU A 199 5.14 15.04 5.41
N GLY A 200 4.17 14.97 4.49
CA GLY A 200 4.24 14.17 3.27
C GLY A 200 3.68 12.76 3.42
N GLY A 201 3.73 12.00 2.32
CA GLY A 201 3.18 10.65 2.26
C GLY A 201 2.96 10.14 0.84
N THR A 202 2.08 9.15 0.71
CA THR A 202 1.82 8.42 -0.54
C THR A 202 0.32 8.23 -0.80
N PRO A 203 -0.43 9.32 -1.06
CA PRO A 203 -1.90 9.31 -1.18
C PRO A 203 -2.46 8.31 -2.20
N PHE A 204 -1.69 7.94 -3.22
CA PHE A 204 -2.12 6.95 -4.23
C PHE A 204 -2.19 5.52 -3.68
N LEU A 205 -1.64 5.24 -2.50
CA LEU A 205 -1.78 3.97 -1.80
C LEU A 205 -3.01 3.92 -0.88
N ASP A 206 -3.66 5.06 -0.63
CA ASP A 206 -4.79 5.14 0.29
C ASP A 206 -5.94 4.24 -0.15
N ASN A 207 -6.52 3.53 0.83
CA ASN A 207 -7.58 2.55 0.60
C ASN A 207 -7.19 1.41 -0.38
N GLN A 208 -5.89 1.21 -0.65
CA GLN A 208 -5.36 0.14 -1.51
C GLN A 208 -4.46 -0.86 -0.75
N TYR A 209 -3.92 -0.44 0.39
CA TYR A 209 -3.02 -1.22 1.25
C TYR A 209 -3.39 -1.02 2.72
N THR A 210 -3.20 -2.06 3.53
CA THR A 210 -3.50 -1.99 4.95
C THR A 210 -2.40 -1.24 5.68
N VAL A 211 -2.77 -0.12 6.30
CA VAL A 211 -1.95 0.60 7.28
C VAL A 211 -2.29 0.03 8.67
N PHE A 212 -1.31 -0.57 9.34
CA PHE A 212 -1.53 -1.29 10.61
C PHE A 212 -0.68 -0.77 11.77
N GLY A 213 0.04 0.33 11.56
CA GLY A 213 0.78 1.02 12.61
C GLY A 213 1.42 2.31 12.11
N GLU A 214 2.21 2.95 12.97
CA GLU A 214 3.01 4.12 12.64
C GLU A 214 4.26 4.25 13.50
N VAL A 215 5.31 4.83 12.94
CA VAL A 215 6.53 5.21 13.64
C VAL A 215 6.21 6.30 14.67
N GLU A 216 6.58 6.07 15.93
CA GLU A 216 6.51 7.06 17.01
C GLU A 216 7.89 7.66 17.33
N GLU A 217 8.97 6.87 17.17
CA GLU A 217 10.35 7.31 17.38
C GLU A 217 11.27 6.70 16.31
N GLY A 218 12.34 7.41 15.93
CA GLY A 218 13.30 6.96 14.91
C GLY A 218 12.93 7.33 13.48
N LEU A 219 12.17 8.41 13.26
CA LEU A 219 11.84 8.87 11.91
C LEU A 219 13.08 9.39 11.14
N ASP A 220 14.07 9.91 11.85
CA ASP A 220 15.41 10.24 11.36
C ASP A 220 16.17 8.98 10.88
N ILE A 221 15.98 7.84 11.54
CA ILE A 221 16.54 6.56 11.08
C ILE A 221 15.84 6.09 9.79
N VAL A 222 14.53 6.27 9.69
CA VAL A 222 13.78 6.02 8.43
C VAL A 222 14.30 6.93 7.31
N GLU A 223 14.61 8.19 7.61
CA GLU A 223 15.19 9.14 6.66
C GLU A 223 16.59 8.72 6.20
N GLU A 224 17.45 8.27 7.11
CA GLU A 224 18.78 7.76 6.76
C GLU A 224 18.66 6.54 5.83
N ILE A 225 17.79 5.59 6.18
CA ILE A 225 17.58 4.38 5.37
C ILE A 225 17.05 4.75 3.99
N GLN A 226 16.01 5.60 3.87
CA GLN A 226 15.45 5.95 2.56
C GLN A 226 16.40 6.78 1.69
N SER A 227 17.38 7.44 2.31
CA SER A 227 18.40 8.23 1.62
C SER A 227 19.62 7.42 1.19
N CYS A 228 19.71 6.14 1.56
CA CYS A 228 20.87 5.32 1.23
C CYS A 228 21.00 5.07 -0.29
N GLU A 229 22.23 4.79 -0.73
CA GLU A 229 22.46 4.43 -2.13
C GLU A 229 21.90 3.03 -2.42
N THR A 230 21.20 2.90 -3.55
CA THR A 230 20.64 1.64 -4.01
C THR A 230 21.28 1.14 -5.31
N LEU A 231 21.24 -0.17 -5.47
CA LEU A 231 21.55 -0.92 -6.69
C LEU A 231 20.27 -1.06 -7.54
N ARG A 232 20.40 -1.78 -8.66
CA ARG A 232 19.25 -2.19 -9.47
C ARG A 232 18.21 -2.92 -8.62
N GLY A 233 16.93 -2.62 -8.86
CA GLY A 233 15.82 -3.20 -8.11
C GLY A 233 15.61 -2.55 -6.74
N ASP A 234 16.15 -1.33 -6.56
CA ASP A 234 16.00 -0.52 -5.35
C ASP A 234 16.62 -1.18 -4.10
N ARG A 235 17.57 -2.10 -4.31
CA ARG A 235 18.26 -2.84 -3.25
C ARG A 235 19.34 -1.96 -2.61
N PRO A 236 19.35 -1.69 -1.29
CA PRO A 236 20.46 -0.97 -0.66
C PRO A 236 21.83 -1.57 -0.99
N LYS A 237 22.84 -0.72 -1.26
CA LYS A 237 24.22 -1.16 -1.52
C LYS A 237 24.85 -1.86 -0.31
N GLU A 238 24.43 -1.46 0.88
CA GLU A 238 24.83 -2.07 2.15
C GLU A 238 23.63 -2.76 2.79
N ASN A 239 23.86 -3.91 3.42
CA ASN A 239 22.80 -4.64 4.10
C ASN A 239 22.32 -3.87 5.34
N ILE A 240 21.03 -3.53 5.36
CA ILE A 240 20.35 -2.95 6.52
C ILE A 240 19.50 -4.06 7.13
N SER A 241 20.14 -4.87 7.97
CA SER A 241 19.48 -5.96 8.69
C SER A 241 18.69 -5.45 9.88
N MET A 242 17.68 -6.21 10.29
CA MET A 242 16.87 -5.90 11.46
C MET A 242 16.75 -7.07 12.44
N THR A 243 16.49 -6.72 13.69
CA THR A 243 15.81 -7.59 14.68
C THR A 243 14.59 -6.83 15.18
N VAL A 244 13.55 -7.53 15.59
CA VAL A 244 12.31 -6.89 16.05
C VAL A 244 11.92 -7.46 17.41
N GLU A 245 11.52 -6.60 18.34
CA GLU A 245 11.06 -6.98 19.68
C GLU A 245 9.74 -6.27 20.01
N VAL A 246 8.82 -6.93 20.72
CA VAL A 246 7.66 -6.27 21.32
C VAL A 246 8.12 -5.55 22.59
N ILE A 247 7.69 -4.29 22.79
CA ILE A 247 8.08 -3.44 23.93
C ILE A 247 6.89 -2.86 24.68
#